data_AF-A0A1W6BAT4-F1
#
_entry.id   AF-A0A1W6BAT4-F1
#
_cell.length_a   1.000
_cell.length_b   1.000
_cell.length_c   1.000
_cell.angle_alpha   90.00
_cell.angle_beta   90.00
_cell.angle_gamma   90.00
#
_symmetry.space_group_name_H-M   'P 1'
#
loop_
_entity.id
_entity.type
_entity.pdbx_description
1 polymer ?
#
loop_
_entity_poly.entity_id
_entity_poly.type
_entity_poly.pdbx_seq_one_letter_code
_entity_poly.pdbx_strand_id
1 'polypeptide(L)'
;MSKKISKKVDIPLDVDIREHIEKLDFGIFYSLPLSLILNDIASTHLYFKYFKELYSVRVPPDEIPEYNPDKESVYVNALLQAYSEHGDKTYNSFLELDDPYRRHFNNSRNDFYFASSLEVFMREVFKEDNFKALKSYISSSIEPVFYEEHNCSFIRCNAVLKQAVLTPIAHSVLSKICEANDKKGVCHHLVNDGEFIWKVK
;
A
#
# COMPACT_ATOMS: atom_id res chain seq x y z
N MET A 1 -17.16 -58.51 16.48
CA MET A 1 -17.04 -57.04 16.63
C MET A 1 -15.57 -56.67 16.64
N SER A 2 -15.15 -55.76 15.76
CA SER A 2 -13.74 -55.31 15.69
C SER A 2 -13.40 -54.51 16.95
N LYS A 3 -12.30 -54.86 17.62
CA LYS A 3 -11.88 -54.29 18.92
C LYS A 3 -10.82 -53.18 18.81
N LYS A 4 -10.49 -52.67 17.63
CA LYS A 4 -9.34 -51.78 17.46
C LYS A 4 -9.69 -50.47 16.75
N ILE A 5 -10.20 -49.51 17.53
CA ILE A 5 -10.36 -48.11 17.11
C ILE A 5 -9.12 -47.28 17.47
N SER A 6 -8.38 -47.66 18.53
CA SER A 6 -7.15 -47.00 18.97
C SER A 6 -6.08 -48.04 19.34
N LYS A 7 -4.80 -47.68 19.16
CA LYS A 7 -3.65 -48.51 19.58
C LYS A 7 -3.27 -48.30 21.05
N LYS A 8 -3.77 -47.24 21.70
CA LYS A 8 -3.32 -46.78 23.03
C LYS A 8 -4.37 -46.88 24.13
N VAL A 9 -5.64 -46.96 23.77
CA VAL A 9 -6.76 -46.95 24.72
C VAL A 9 -7.86 -47.88 24.21
N ASP A 10 -8.35 -48.76 25.09
CA ASP A 10 -9.53 -49.57 24.83
C ASP A 10 -10.77 -48.70 25.00
N ILE A 11 -11.50 -48.50 23.89
CA ILE A 11 -12.75 -47.74 23.88
C ILE A 11 -13.90 -48.76 23.82
N PRO A 12 -14.67 -48.94 24.89
CA PRO A 12 -15.82 -49.84 24.89
C PRO A 12 -16.89 -49.30 23.95
N LEU A 13 -17.34 -50.12 23.00
CA LEU A 13 -18.43 -49.79 22.08
C LEU A 13 -19.78 -50.12 22.74
N ASP A 14 -20.10 -49.38 23.79
CA ASP A 14 -21.32 -49.55 24.58
C ASP A 14 -22.53 -48.85 23.96
N VAL A 15 -23.67 -48.98 24.64
CA VAL A 15 -24.95 -48.39 24.23
C VAL A 15 -24.88 -46.87 24.24
N ASP A 16 -24.15 -46.28 25.18
CA ASP A 16 -24.03 -44.83 25.33
C ASP A 16 -23.32 -44.21 24.12
N ILE A 17 -22.22 -44.80 23.65
CA ILE A 17 -21.53 -44.36 22.42
C ILE A 17 -22.45 -44.51 21.20
N ARG A 18 -23.21 -45.60 21.11
CA ARG A 18 -24.15 -45.80 19.98
C ARG A 18 -25.22 -44.71 19.99
N GLU A 19 -25.88 -44.47 21.13
CA GLU A 19 -26.91 -43.44 21.24
C GLU A 19 -26.36 -42.05 20.92
N HIS A 20 -25.12 -41.75 21.32
CA HIS A 20 -24.47 -40.49 21.00
C HIS A 20 -24.25 -40.32 19.49
N ILE A 21 -23.73 -41.36 18.81
CA ILE A 21 -23.51 -41.35 17.36
C ILE A 21 -24.85 -41.20 16.62
N GLU A 22 -25.88 -41.94 17.02
CA GLU A 22 -27.19 -41.90 16.36
C GLU A 22 -27.93 -40.57 16.57
N LYS A 23 -27.68 -39.87 17.68
CA LYS A 23 -28.23 -38.53 17.96
C LYS A 23 -27.42 -37.40 17.35
N LEU A 24 -26.19 -37.64 16.89
CA LEU A 24 -25.32 -36.61 16.33
C LEU A 24 -25.81 -36.19 14.93
N ASP A 25 -26.00 -34.89 14.74
CA ASP A 25 -26.27 -34.34 13.42
C ASP A 25 -24.98 -34.31 12.59
N PHE A 26 -24.81 -35.29 11.69
CA PHE A 26 -23.67 -35.34 10.78
C PHE A 26 -23.72 -34.29 9.67
N GLY A 27 -24.82 -33.53 9.53
CA GLY A 27 -24.92 -32.40 8.61
C GLY A 27 -23.97 -31.25 8.94
N ILE A 28 -23.43 -31.19 10.16
CA ILE A 28 -22.38 -30.22 10.55
C ILE A 28 -21.05 -30.48 9.83
N PHE A 29 -20.83 -31.69 9.30
CA PHE A 29 -19.66 -32.03 8.52
C PHE A 29 -19.99 -31.94 7.05
N TYR A 30 -19.40 -30.97 6.37
CA TYR A 30 -19.52 -30.81 4.94
C TYR A 30 -18.14 -30.63 4.30
N SER A 31 -18.02 -31.07 3.06
CA SER A 31 -16.86 -30.75 2.24
C SER A 31 -17.10 -29.43 1.52
N LEU A 32 -16.15 -28.52 1.59
CA LEU A 32 -16.10 -27.38 0.70
C LEU A 32 -15.36 -27.78 -0.58
N PRO A 33 -15.94 -27.56 -1.78
CA PRO A 33 -15.21 -27.67 -3.04
C PRO A 33 -13.95 -26.81 -3.00
N LEU A 34 -12.83 -27.35 -3.51
CA LEU A 34 -11.56 -26.62 -3.54
C LEU A 34 -11.69 -25.28 -4.27
N SER A 35 -12.52 -25.21 -5.31
CA SER A 35 -12.79 -23.97 -6.04
C SER A 35 -13.40 -22.87 -5.17
N LEU A 36 -14.30 -23.21 -4.23
CA LEU A 36 -14.87 -22.22 -3.31
C LEU A 36 -13.81 -21.74 -2.33
N ILE A 37 -13.02 -22.65 -1.75
CA ILE A 37 -11.93 -22.28 -0.85
C ILE A 37 -10.94 -21.35 -1.56
N LEU A 38 -10.53 -21.68 -2.79
CA LEU A 38 -9.61 -20.87 -3.59
C LEU A 38 -10.20 -19.49 -3.88
N ASN A 39 -11.49 -19.41 -4.21
CA ASN A 39 -12.19 -18.15 -4.44
C ASN A 39 -12.27 -17.30 -3.18
N ASP A 40 -12.57 -17.90 -2.03
CA ASP A 40 -12.70 -17.20 -0.75
C ASP A 40 -11.36 -16.62 -0.27
N ILE A 41 -10.25 -17.31 -0.54
CA ILE A 41 -8.92 -16.82 -0.12
C ILE A 41 -8.25 -15.92 -1.16
N ALA A 42 -8.74 -15.87 -2.41
CA ALA A 42 -8.11 -15.21 -3.55
C ALA A 42 -7.78 -13.74 -3.32
N SER A 43 -8.64 -13.00 -2.61
CA SER A 43 -8.46 -11.59 -2.28
C SER A 43 -7.79 -11.35 -0.93
N THR A 44 -7.37 -12.41 -0.24
CA THR A 44 -6.79 -12.32 1.11
C THR A 44 -5.29 -12.60 1.06
N HIS A 45 -4.58 -12.17 2.11
CA HIS A 45 -3.18 -12.51 2.32
C HIS A 45 -2.85 -14.02 2.28
N LEU A 46 -3.85 -14.89 2.47
CA LEU A 46 -3.65 -16.34 2.42
C LEU A 46 -3.26 -16.81 1.02
N TYR A 47 -3.84 -16.24 -0.05
CA TYR A 47 -3.49 -16.63 -1.41
C TYR A 47 -2.01 -16.38 -1.67
N PHE A 48 -1.53 -15.16 -1.39
CA PHE A 48 -0.11 -14.84 -1.54
C PHE A 48 0.78 -15.69 -0.62
N LYS A 49 0.33 -15.99 0.60
CA LYS A 49 1.08 -16.83 1.55
C LYS A 49 1.34 -18.23 0.99
N TYR A 50 0.33 -18.87 0.40
CA TYR A 50 0.41 -20.26 -0.09
C TYR A 50 0.98 -20.38 -1.50
N PHE A 51 0.62 -19.46 -2.41
CA PHE A 51 0.97 -19.55 -3.83
C PHE A 51 2.12 -18.64 -4.24
N LYS A 52 2.50 -17.66 -3.41
CA LYS A 52 3.52 -16.64 -3.73
C LYS A 52 3.24 -15.86 -5.01
N GLU A 53 1.97 -15.81 -5.40
CA GLU A 53 1.46 -15.13 -6.58
C GLU A 53 0.36 -14.15 -6.18
N LEU A 54 0.21 -13.10 -6.98
CA LEU A 54 -0.92 -12.18 -6.88
C LEU A 54 -2.06 -12.71 -7.72
N TYR A 55 -3.24 -12.82 -7.11
CA TYR A 55 -4.47 -13.13 -7.84
C TYR A 55 -5.27 -11.86 -8.14
N SER A 56 -5.32 -10.93 -7.19
CA SER A 56 -5.99 -9.64 -7.34
C SER A 56 -5.10 -8.62 -8.05
N VAL A 57 -5.69 -7.86 -8.95
CA VAL A 57 -5.08 -6.69 -9.56
C VAL A 57 -5.47 -5.45 -8.74
N ARG A 58 -4.51 -4.57 -8.49
CA ARG A 58 -4.81 -3.27 -7.87
C ARG A 58 -5.75 -2.48 -8.76
N VAL A 59 -6.81 -1.95 -8.18
CA VAL A 59 -7.66 -0.95 -8.86
C VAL A 59 -7.10 0.44 -8.51
N PRO A 60 -6.55 1.18 -9.47
CA PRO A 60 -6.13 2.56 -9.24
C PRO A 60 -7.36 3.44 -8.94
N PRO A 61 -7.19 4.57 -8.22
CA PRO A 61 -8.30 5.46 -7.95
C PRO A 61 -8.84 6.07 -9.25
N ASP A 62 -10.16 5.94 -9.49
CA ASP A 62 -10.82 6.52 -10.67
C ASP A 62 -10.86 8.05 -10.60
N GLU A 63 -11.01 8.60 -9.39
CA GLU A 63 -11.07 10.04 -9.13
C GLU A 63 -10.24 10.40 -7.90
N ILE A 64 -9.70 11.61 -7.91
CA ILE A 64 -9.00 12.19 -6.75
C ILE A 64 -10.06 12.68 -5.76
N PRO A 65 -10.04 12.23 -4.49
CA PRO A 65 -10.97 12.71 -3.48
C PRO A 65 -10.93 14.23 -3.25
N GLU A 66 -12.02 14.74 -2.69
CA GLU A 66 -12.05 16.11 -2.14
C GLU A 66 -10.89 16.32 -1.16
N TYR A 67 -10.40 17.56 -1.11
CA TYR A 67 -9.25 17.90 -0.28
C TYR A 67 -9.52 17.59 1.19
N ASN A 68 -8.66 16.75 1.78
CA ASN A 68 -8.72 16.40 3.20
C ASN A 68 -7.48 16.98 3.92
N PRO A 69 -7.65 18.04 4.75
CA PRO A 69 -6.55 18.66 5.48
C PRO A 69 -5.77 17.68 6.37
N ASP A 70 -6.44 16.71 7.00
CA ASP A 70 -5.81 15.76 7.91
C ASP A 70 -4.82 14.83 7.19
N LYS A 71 -5.06 14.59 5.90
CA LYS A 71 -4.23 13.71 5.06
C LYS A 71 -3.24 14.46 4.19
N GLU A 72 -3.53 15.69 3.82
CA GLU A 72 -2.82 16.35 2.71
C GLU A 72 -2.11 17.64 3.10
N SER A 73 -2.52 18.30 4.19
CA SER A 73 -2.09 19.68 4.48
C SER A 73 -0.57 19.85 4.55
N VAL A 74 0.16 18.87 5.09
CA VAL A 74 1.61 18.96 5.27
C VAL A 74 2.34 19.04 3.92
N TYR A 75 2.17 18.05 3.04
CA TYR A 75 2.82 18.07 1.73
C TYR A 75 2.28 19.18 0.82
N VAL A 76 0.98 19.50 0.92
CA VAL A 76 0.37 20.60 0.15
C VAL A 76 1.00 21.93 0.53
N ASN A 77 1.15 22.23 1.82
CA ASN A 77 1.82 23.44 2.28
C ASN A 77 3.30 23.49 1.85
N ALA A 78 4.00 22.35 1.89
CA ALA A 78 5.38 22.27 1.42
C ALA A 78 5.49 22.58 -0.08
N LEU A 79 4.54 22.12 -0.89
CA LEU A 79 4.47 22.45 -2.32
C LEU A 79 4.16 23.94 -2.54
N LEU A 80 3.20 24.52 -1.82
CA LEU A 80 2.88 25.96 -1.90
C LEU A 80 4.09 26.83 -1.57
N GLN A 81 4.90 26.45 -0.57
CA GLN A 81 6.14 27.15 -0.25
C GLN A 81 7.17 27.06 -1.38
N ALA A 82 7.32 25.86 -1.98
CA ALA A 82 8.24 25.66 -3.09
C ALA A 82 7.82 26.45 -4.34
N TYR A 83 6.53 26.49 -4.64
CA TYR A 83 5.98 27.31 -5.73
C TYR A 83 6.14 28.80 -5.45
N SER A 84 5.93 29.22 -4.20
CA SER A 84 6.04 30.62 -3.83
C SER A 84 7.46 31.16 -3.97
N GLU A 85 8.44 30.35 -3.59
CA GLU A 85 9.87 30.66 -3.76
C GLU A 85 10.27 30.73 -5.24
N HIS A 86 9.88 29.74 -6.05
CA HIS A 86 10.26 29.72 -7.45
C HIS A 86 9.52 30.76 -8.31
N GLY A 87 8.27 31.06 -7.95
CA GLY A 87 7.43 32.02 -8.67
C GLY A 87 7.58 33.47 -8.22
N ASP A 88 8.38 33.74 -7.20
CA ASP A 88 8.50 35.06 -6.55
C ASP A 88 7.12 35.69 -6.23
N LYS A 89 6.19 34.84 -5.78
CA LYS A 89 4.78 35.18 -5.52
C LYS A 89 4.28 34.33 -4.38
N THR A 90 3.63 34.93 -3.38
CA THR A 90 3.07 34.16 -2.26
C THR A 90 1.77 33.48 -2.68
N TYR A 91 1.69 32.15 -2.53
CA TYR A 91 0.46 31.36 -2.68
C TYR A 91 0.02 30.85 -1.31
N ASN A 92 -1.13 31.30 -0.82
CA ASN A 92 -1.70 30.86 0.46
C ASN A 92 -2.66 29.68 0.30
N SER A 93 -3.12 29.44 -0.92
CA SER A 93 -4.03 28.35 -1.26
C SER A 93 -3.68 27.76 -2.62
N PHE A 94 -3.90 26.46 -2.79
CA PHE A 94 -3.75 25.79 -4.08
C PHE A 94 -4.76 26.29 -5.13
N LEU A 95 -5.84 26.96 -4.71
CA LEU A 95 -6.81 27.60 -5.59
C LEU A 95 -6.25 28.85 -6.30
N GLU A 96 -5.19 29.45 -5.75
CA GLU A 96 -4.54 30.64 -6.31
C GLU A 96 -3.48 30.30 -7.35
N LEU A 97 -3.20 28.99 -7.55
CA LEU A 97 -2.16 28.53 -8.45
C LEU A 97 -2.49 28.84 -9.91
N ASP A 98 -1.55 29.49 -10.56
CA ASP A 98 -1.45 29.64 -12.00
C ASP A 98 -0.55 28.54 -12.59
N ASP A 99 -0.54 28.41 -13.92
CA ASP A 99 0.37 27.49 -14.58
C ASP A 99 1.80 28.07 -14.56
N PRO A 100 2.83 27.23 -14.36
CA PRO A 100 2.79 25.76 -14.41
C PRO A 100 2.45 25.06 -13.08
N TYR A 101 2.33 25.79 -11.97
CA TYR A 101 2.21 25.20 -10.62
C TYR A 101 0.89 24.49 -10.39
N ARG A 102 -0.21 25.01 -10.91
CA ARG A 102 -1.53 24.35 -10.83
C ARG A 102 -1.48 22.97 -11.47
N ARG A 103 -0.91 22.86 -12.68
CA ARG A 103 -0.74 21.57 -13.35
C ARG A 103 0.17 20.62 -12.57
N HIS A 104 1.29 21.11 -12.05
CA HIS A 104 2.17 20.29 -11.21
C HIS A 104 1.45 19.81 -9.95
N PHE A 105 0.73 20.69 -9.26
CA PHE A 105 -0.01 20.37 -8.05
C PHE A 105 -1.08 19.30 -8.28
N ASN A 106 -1.86 19.40 -9.36
CA ASN A 106 -2.86 18.40 -9.70
C ASN A 106 -2.22 17.02 -9.96
N ASN A 107 -1.07 17.00 -10.64
CA ASN A 107 -0.31 15.76 -10.82
C ASN A 107 0.22 15.22 -9.49
N SER A 108 0.72 16.08 -8.60
CA SER A 108 1.19 15.70 -7.26
C SER A 108 0.07 15.10 -6.40
N ARG A 109 -1.14 15.69 -6.43
CA ARG A 109 -2.30 15.11 -5.74
C ARG A 109 -2.67 13.74 -6.33
N ASN A 110 -2.65 13.61 -7.66
CA ASN A 110 -2.88 12.33 -8.31
C ASN A 110 -1.88 11.27 -7.84
N ASP A 111 -0.58 11.59 -7.91
CA ASP A 111 0.50 10.71 -7.47
C ASP A 111 0.33 10.30 -5.99
N PHE A 112 -0.01 11.24 -5.11
CA PHE A 112 -0.26 10.97 -3.68
C PHE A 112 -1.38 9.95 -3.44
N TYR A 113 -2.52 10.11 -4.13
CA TYR A 113 -3.64 9.16 -3.98
C TYR A 113 -3.38 7.84 -4.69
N PHE A 114 -2.60 7.83 -5.76
CA PHE A 114 -2.14 6.62 -6.42
C PHE A 114 -1.26 5.78 -5.49
N ALA A 115 -0.30 6.40 -4.79
CA ALA A 115 0.48 5.73 -3.75
C ALA A 115 -0.38 5.28 -2.55
N SER A 116 -1.40 6.06 -2.17
CA SER A 116 -2.32 5.69 -1.08
C SER A 116 -3.14 4.44 -1.44
N SER A 117 -3.55 4.28 -2.70
CA SER A 117 -4.23 3.06 -3.15
C SER A 117 -3.30 1.84 -3.13
N LEU A 118 -2.01 2.05 -3.45
CA LEU A 118 -0.99 1.01 -3.31
C LEU A 118 -0.84 0.56 -1.86
N GLU A 119 -0.76 1.50 -0.91
CA GLU A 119 -0.67 1.19 0.52
C GLU A 119 -1.85 0.33 0.99
N VAL A 120 -3.08 0.70 0.61
CA VAL A 120 -4.29 -0.07 0.94
C VAL A 120 -4.21 -1.48 0.37
N PHE A 121 -3.93 -1.60 -0.93
CA PHE A 121 -3.80 -2.89 -1.60
C PHE A 121 -2.75 -3.79 -0.93
N MET A 122 -1.60 -3.20 -0.59
CA MET A 122 -0.52 -3.94 0.04
C MET A 122 -0.88 -4.45 1.44
N ARG A 123 -1.61 -3.65 2.24
CA ARG A 123 -2.08 -4.07 3.56
C ARG A 123 -3.07 -5.24 3.50
N GLU A 124 -3.84 -5.34 2.42
CA GLU A 124 -4.80 -6.43 2.21
C GLU A 124 -4.12 -7.72 1.72
N VAL A 125 -3.12 -7.57 0.84
CA VAL A 125 -2.41 -8.69 0.19
C VAL A 125 -1.28 -9.25 1.04
N PHE A 126 -0.61 -8.43 1.84
CA PHE A 126 0.57 -8.84 2.61
C PHE A 126 0.32 -8.77 4.11
N LYS A 127 0.89 -9.74 4.85
CA LYS A 127 0.91 -9.67 6.32
C LYS A 127 1.94 -8.66 6.83
N GLU A 128 3.04 -8.50 6.11
CA GLU A 128 4.11 -7.56 6.43
C GLU A 128 3.82 -6.20 5.84
N ASP A 129 4.30 -5.14 6.50
CA ASP A 129 4.19 -3.77 6.02
C ASP A 129 5.21 -3.50 4.90
N ASN A 130 4.92 -4.07 3.73
CA ASN A 130 5.74 -3.89 2.54
C ASN A 130 5.72 -2.44 2.04
N PHE A 131 4.73 -1.62 2.44
CA PHE A 131 4.63 -0.24 1.99
C PHE A 131 5.67 0.61 2.72
N LYS A 132 5.89 0.35 4.02
CA LYS A 132 7.03 0.88 4.76
C LYS A 132 8.37 0.50 4.12
N ALA A 133 8.54 -0.74 3.65
CA ALA A 133 9.75 -1.14 2.93
C ALA A 133 9.94 -0.33 1.63
N LEU A 134 8.86 -0.11 0.87
CA LEU A 134 8.88 0.75 -0.33
C LEU A 134 9.28 2.19 0.02
N LYS A 135 8.72 2.76 1.09
CA LYS A 135 9.11 4.09 1.60
C LYS A 135 10.60 4.16 1.89
N SER A 136 11.16 3.15 2.55
CA SER A 136 12.60 3.08 2.83
C SER A 136 13.44 3.02 1.55
N TYR A 137 13.07 2.19 0.56
CA TYR A 137 13.81 2.12 -0.72
C TYR A 137 13.82 3.46 -1.45
N ILE A 138 12.68 4.14 -1.50
CA ILE A 138 12.56 5.44 -2.16
C ILE A 138 13.34 6.49 -1.37
N SER A 139 13.17 6.55 -0.05
CA SER A 139 13.88 7.50 0.83
C SER A 139 15.40 7.40 0.64
N SER A 140 15.97 6.18 0.71
CA SER A 140 17.40 5.99 0.50
C SER A 140 17.85 6.33 -0.91
N SER A 141 17.00 6.15 -1.94
CA SER A 141 17.37 6.47 -3.31
C SER A 141 17.35 7.97 -3.61
N ILE A 142 16.43 8.72 -3.00
CA ILE A 142 16.29 10.16 -3.22
C ILE A 142 17.22 10.99 -2.34
N GLU A 143 17.71 10.44 -1.22
CA GLU A 143 18.51 11.17 -0.23
C GLU A 143 19.71 11.90 -0.85
N PRO A 144 20.56 11.30 -1.70
CA PRO A 144 21.69 12.03 -2.29
C PRO A 144 21.23 13.22 -3.14
N VAL A 145 20.19 13.01 -3.95
CA VAL A 145 19.62 14.05 -4.84
C VAL A 145 18.94 15.15 -4.03
N PHE A 146 18.35 14.82 -2.88
CA PHE A 146 17.75 15.80 -1.99
C PHE A 146 18.77 16.80 -1.44
N TYR A 147 19.97 16.32 -1.10
CA TYR A 147 21.07 17.12 -0.54
C TYR A 147 21.99 17.78 -1.58
N GLU A 148 21.77 17.55 -2.88
CA GLU A 148 22.44 18.31 -3.93
C GLU A 148 22.11 19.81 -3.85
N GLU A 149 22.98 20.63 -4.45
CA GLU A 149 22.70 22.06 -4.60
C GLU A 149 21.58 22.26 -5.63
N HIS A 150 20.50 22.90 -5.20
CA HIS A 150 19.36 23.26 -6.04
C HIS A 150 19.07 24.75 -5.91
N ASN A 151 18.82 25.40 -7.04
CA ASN A 151 18.55 26.85 -7.07
C ASN A 151 17.29 27.25 -6.27
N CYS A 152 16.32 26.33 -6.12
CA CYS A 152 15.14 26.52 -5.27
C CYS A 152 14.49 25.18 -4.92
N SER A 153 13.55 25.22 -3.98
CA SER A 153 12.80 24.06 -3.48
C SER A 153 11.95 23.38 -4.56
N PHE A 154 11.41 24.14 -5.53
CA PHE A 154 10.66 23.55 -6.64
C PHE A 154 11.55 22.71 -7.57
N ILE A 155 12.77 23.17 -7.84
CA ILE A 155 13.75 22.42 -8.63
C ILE A 155 14.19 21.16 -7.88
N ARG A 156 14.48 21.28 -6.57
CA ARG A 156 14.76 20.13 -5.68
C ARG A 156 13.63 19.10 -5.73
N CYS A 157 12.38 19.54 -5.58
CA CYS A 157 11.21 18.67 -5.63
C CYS A 157 11.17 17.87 -6.95
N ASN A 158 11.31 18.53 -8.10
CA ASN A 158 11.32 17.86 -9.40
C ASN A 158 12.49 16.87 -9.55
N ALA A 159 13.69 17.22 -9.07
CA ALA A 159 14.86 16.35 -9.10
C ALA A 159 14.64 15.08 -8.27
N VAL A 160 14.12 15.23 -7.05
CA VAL A 160 13.76 14.14 -6.14
C VAL A 160 12.68 13.23 -6.75
N LEU A 161 11.59 13.81 -7.28
CA LEU A 161 10.52 13.03 -7.92
C LEU A 161 11.02 12.26 -9.14
N LYS A 162 11.95 12.84 -9.92
CA LYS A 162 12.60 12.16 -11.03
C LYS A 162 13.43 10.97 -10.54
N GLN A 163 14.22 11.15 -9.48
CA GLN A 163 15.02 10.07 -8.88
C GLN A 163 14.13 8.95 -8.29
N ALA A 164 13.02 9.32 -7.66
CA ALA A 164 12.05 8.35 -7.14
C ALA A 164 11.54 7.41 -8.24
N VAL A 165 11.17 7.94 -9.41
CA VAL A 165 10.74 7.12 -10.56
C VAL A 165 11.81 6.10 -10.98
N LEU A 166 13.07 6.52 -10.97
CA LEU A 166 14.23 5.71 -11.35
C LEU A 166 14.65 4.69 -10.28
N THR A 167 14.10 4.77 -9.07
CA THR A 167 14.45 3.87 -7.97
C THR A 167 14.16 2.42 -8.34
N PRO A 168 15.17 1.52 -8.36
CA PRO A 168 14.94 0.10 -8.60
C PRO A 168 14.25 -0.52 -7.39
N ILE A 169 13.19 -1.29 -7.64
CA ILE A 169 12.49 -2.02 -6.59
C ILE A 169 12.97 -3.47 -6.64
N ALA A 170 13.78 -3.86 -5.67
CA ALA A 170 14.34 -5.22 -5.59
C ALA A 170 13.30 -6.28 -5.19
N HIS A 171 12.22 -5.87 -4.52
CA HIS A 171 11.18 -6.77 -4.07
C HIS A 171 10.36 -7.31 -5.26
N SER A 172 10.34 -8.63 -5.43
CA SER A 172 9.83 -9.34 -6.62
C SER A 172 8.36 -9.07 -6.97
N VAL A 173 7.54 -8.76 -5.96
CA VAL A 173 6.12 -8.41 -6.15
C VAL A 173 5.93 -6.91 -6.34
N LEU A 174 6.51 -6.08 -5.47
CA LEU A 174 6.42 -4.62 -5.57
C LEU A 174 6.92 -4.11 -6.91
N SER A 175 7.95 -4.73 -7.49
CA SER A 175 8.46 -4.37 -8.81
C SER A 175 7.46 -4.56 -9.95
N LYS A 176 6.40 -5.35 -9.74
CA LYS A 176 5.34 -5.62 -10.73
C LYS A 176 4.12 -4.71 -10.57
N ILE A 177 3.87 -4.20 -9.36
CA ILE A 177 2.64 -3.44 -9.03
C ILE A 177 2.91 -1.96 -8.75
N CYS A 178 4.15 -1.58 -8.45
CA CYS A 178 4.51 -0.21 -8.16
C CYS A 178 4.90 0.50 -9.46
N GLU A 179 4.18 1.57 -9.77
CA GLU A 179 4.34 2.36 -10.99
C GLU A 179 5.05 3.69 -10.70
N ALA A 180 5.31 4.49 -11.73
CA ALA A 180 5.99 5.77 -11.59
C ALA A 180 5.23 6.75 -10.67
N ASN A 181 3.90 6.79 -10.78
CA ASN A 181 3.03 7.63 -9.94
C ASN A 181 3.12 7.23 -8.46
N ASP A 182 3.20 5.94 -8.16
CA ASP A 182 3.38 5.45 -6.80
C ASP A 182 4.67 5.96 -6.17
N LYS A 183 5.78 5.89 -6.91
CA LYS A 183 7.08 6.31 -6.39
C LYS A 183 7.11 7.82 -6.11
N LYS A 184 6.48 8.62 -6.98
CA LYS A 184 6.31 10.07 -6.75
C LYS A 184 5.39 10.35 -5.56
N GLY A 185 4.27 9.65 -5.46
CA GLY A 185 3.31 9.78 -4.37
C GLY A 185 3.94 9.43 -3.03
N VAL A 186 4.79 8.40 -2.98
CA VAL A 186 5.56 8.05 -1.79
C VAL A 186 6.44 9.21 -1.32
N CYS A 187 7.02 10.01 -2.21
CA CYS A 187 7.74 11.21 -1.78
C CYS A 187 6.81 12.20 -1.05
N HIS A 188 5.57 12.37 -1.49
CA HIS A 188 4.59 13.22 -0.80
C HIS A 188 4.15 12.63 0.55
N HIS A 189 4.04 11.30 0.65
CA HIS A 189 3.84 10.61 1.93
C HIS A 189 5.01 10.83 2.89
N LEU A 190 6.25 10.75 2.42
CA LEU A 190 7.45 11.00 3.25
C LEU A 190 7.50 12.45 3.76
N VAL A 191 7.04 13.42 2.97
CA VAL A 191 6.89 14.81 3.44
C VAL A 191 5.83 14.92 4.53
N ASN A 192 4.69 14.24 4.37
CA ASN A 192 3.66 14.18 5.41
C ASN A 192 4.15 13.54 6.71
N ASP A 193 4.96 12.49 6.60
CA ASP A 193 5.58 11.79 7.72
C ASP A 193 6.66 12.65 8.42
N GLY A 194 7.07 13.77 7.80
CA GLY A 194 8.09 14.67 8.33
C GLY A 194 9.53 14.20 8.09
N GLU A 195 9.74 13.18 7.26
CA GLU A 195 11.06 12.62 6.95
C GLU A 195 11.93 13.59 6.14
N PHE A 196 11.31 14.43 5.30
CA PHE A 196 11.98 15.56 4.67
C PHE A 196 10.99 16.68 4.31
N ILE A 197 11.54 17.87 4.03
CA ILE A 197 10.79 19.05 3.61
C ILE A 197 11.36 19.60 2.31
N TRP A 198 10.51 20.07 1.39
CA TRP A 198 11.00 20.61 0.11
C TRP A 198 11.90 21.83 0.28
N LYS A 199 11.61 22.64 1.30
CA LYS A 199 12.38 23.82 1.65
C LYS A 199 13.31 23.55 2.84
N VAL A 200 14.58 23.32 2.56
CA VAL A 200 15.64 23.28 3.57
C VAL A 200 16.05 24.72 3.90
N LYS A 201 16.24 25.04 5.18
CA LYS A 201 16.71 26.36 5.64
C LYS A 201 18.15 26.63 5.23
#